data_AF-A0A6I5CGB3-F1
#
_entry.id   AF-A0A6I5CGB3-F1
#
_cell.length_a   1.000
_cell.length_b   1.000
_cell.length_c   1.000
_cell.angle_alpha   90.00
_cell.angle_beta   90.00
_cell.angle_gamma   90.00
#
_symmetry.space_group_name_H-M   'P 1'
#
loop_
_entity.id
_entity.type
_entity.pdbx_description
1 polymer ?
#
loop_
_entity_poly.entity_id
_entity_poly.type
_entity_poly.pdbx_seq_one_letter_code
_entity_poly.pdbx_strand_id
1 'polypeptide(L)'
;MHTPTRRTLLSASIMAAGSGLLGACSGSGSSSETGPHPGTVQGSGTADGGHRPFVPKGPEGYVNPSDPEVLAAERKRGTGPVRTFRLTAAETTCDVGGRSFRTWTYSDRLPGREIRVTQGDILDLTLANRLPVATTLHSHGVRLRCDMDGVPGLTQPGIKPGEEFRYRFAVSYPGTYLLHSHEGMQPDRGLYAPLIVDDPKEP
;
A
#
# COMPACT_ATOMS: atom_id res chain seq x y z
N MET A 1 -0.75 42.69 42.72
CA MET A 1 -1.28 41.32 42.83
C MET A 1 -1.31 40.72 41.44
N HIS A 2 -0.28 39.93 41.10
CA HIS A 2 -0.14 39.31 39.78
C HIS A 2 -0.71 37.90 39.83
N THR A 3 -1.74 37.64 39.03
CA THR A 3 -2.37 36.33 38.84
C THR A 3 -1.62 35.59 37.72
N PRO A 4 -0.92 34.48 38.00
CA PRO A 4 -0.28 33.69 36.95
C PRO A 4 -1.30 32.89 36.14
N THR A 5 -1.13 32.88 34.80
CA THR A 5 -1.97 32.17 33.82
C THR A 5 -1.36 30.80 33.45
N ARG A 6 -2.19 29.91 32.88
CA ARG A 6 -2.04 28.44 32.68
C ARG A 6 -0.83 27.93 31.86
N ARG A 7 0.25 28.70 31.70
CA ARG A 7 1.47 28.32 30.96
C ARG A 7 2.60 27.74 31.85
N THR A 8 2.34 27.43 33.11
CA THR A 8 3.38 27.06 34.09
C THR A 8 3.30 25.61 34.62
N LEU A 9 2.53 24.71 33.99
CA LEU A 9 2.26 23.37 34.55
C LEU A 9 2.42 22.21 33.56
N LEU A 10 3.47 22.17 32.74
CA LEU A 10 3.94 20.91 32.13
C LEU A 10 5.42 21.02 31.73
N SER A 11 6.26 21.21 32.75
CA SER A 11 7.70 20.98 32.66
C SER A 11 8.15 20.38 33.99
N ALA A 12 8.02 19.07 34.11
CA ALA A 12 8.61 18.29 35.20
C ALA A 12 8.90 16.87 34.71
N SER A 13 10.09 16.74 34.14
CA SER A 13 10.82 15.49 33.92
C SER A 13 11.14 14.80 35.25
N ILE A 14 10.79 13.52 35.37
CA ILE A 14 11.28 12.65 36.44
C ILE A 14 12.27 11.66 35.82
N MET A 15 13.56 11.90 36.09
CA MET A 15 14.60 10.89 35.98
C MET A 15 14.57 10.02 37.23
N ALA A 16 14.49 8.70 37.07
CA ALA A 16 14.81 7.75 38.12
C ALA A 16 16.02 6.93 37.67
N ALA A 17 17.16 7.14 38.33
CA ALA A 17 18.36 6.34 38.20
C ALA A 17 18.24 5.11 39.11
N GLY A 18 18.48 3.92 38.56
CA GLY A 18 18.57 2.67 39.30
C GLY A 18 19.78 1.87 38.82
N SER A 19 20.82 1.84 39.64
CA SER A 19 22.05 1.07 39.43
C SER A 19 21.84 -0.41 39.77
N GLY A 20 22.28 -1.30 38.88
CA GLY A 20 22.36 -2.75 39.12
C GLY A 20 23.45 -3.37 38.25
N LEU A 21 24.62 -3.58 38.87
CA LEU A 21 25.78 -4.31 38.33
C LEU A 21 25.56 -5.81 38.45
N LEU A 22 25.70 -6.56 37.34
CA LEU A 22 26.29 -7.91 37.23
C LEU A 22 26.64 -8.06 35.73
N GLY A 23 27.89 -8.20 35.29
CA GLY A 23 28.74 -9.38 35.45
C GLY A 23 29.00 -9.96 34.06
N ALA A 24 30.19 -9.72 33.51
CA ALA A 24 30.58 -10.05 32.14
C ALA A 24 30.83 -11.55 31.93
N CYS A 25 30.44 -12.06 30.75
CA CYS A 25 31.06 -13.21 30.11
C CYS A 25 31.36 -12.86 28.66
N SER A 26 32.64 -12.67 28.35
CA SER A 26 33.15 -12.53 26.99
C SER A 26 33.05 -13.86 26.24
N GLY A 27 32.52 -13.82 25.02
CA GLY A 27 32.54 -14.92 24.06
C GLY A 27 32.89 -14.38 22.69
N SER A 28 34.13 -14.62 22.27
CA SER A 28 34.69 -14.33 20.96
C SER A 28 34.05 -15.22 19.89
N GLY A 29 33.73 -14.69 18.71
CA GLY A 29 33.57 -15.54 17.52
C GLY A 29 32.62 -15.04 16.44
N SER A 30 33.22 -14.77 15.28
CA SER A 30 32.66 -14.73 13.92
C SER A 30 31.49 -13.76 13.63
N SER A 31 31.87 -12.67 12.98
CA SER A 31 31.11 -11.99 11.94
C SER A 31 30.44 -12.98 10.97
N SER A 32 29.11 -12.92 10.87
CA SER A 32 28.37 -13.47 9.74
C SER A 32 27.54 -12.36 9.11
N GLU A 33 28.19 -11.62 8.21
CA GLU A 33 27.50 -10.95 7.11
C GLU A 33 26.87 -12.02 6.22
N THR A 34 25.54 -12.06 6.14
CA THR A 34 24.83 -12.71 5.02
C THR A 34 23.51 -11.97 4.77
N GLY A 35 23.59 -10.77 4.22
CA GLY A 35 22.52 -10.24 3.39
C GLY A 35 22.68 -10.82 1.98
N PRO A 36 21.59 -11.19 1.27
CA PRO A 36 21.72 -11.66 -0.10
C PRO A 36 22.19 -10.51 -1.00
N HIS A 37 23.41 -10.62 -1.51
CA HIS A 37 23.93 -9.75 -2.56
C HIS A 37 23.07 -9.87 -3.83
N PRO A 38 22.86 -8.78 -4.59
CA PRO A 38 22.17 -8.84 -5.86
C PRO A 38 23.07 -9.54 -6.89
N GLY A 39 22.69 -10.75 -7.29
CA GLY A 39 23.32 -11.45 -8.40
C GLY A 39 23.14 -10.66 -9.70
N THR A 40 24.24 -10.39 -10.37
CA THR A 40 24.30 -9.84 -11.73
C THR A 40 23.58 -10.78 -12.70
N VAL A 41 22.42 -10.38 -13.22
CA VAL A 41 21.80 -11.04 -14.37
C VAL A 41 22.34 -10.36 -15.63
N GLN A 42 23.33 -10.99 -16.24
CA GLN A 42 23.74 -10.67 -17.60
C GLN A 42 22.78 -11.39 -18.55
N GLY A 43 21.92 -10.63 -19.21
CA GLY A 43 20.92 -11.14 -20.14
C GLY A 43 20.60 -10.11 -21.21
N SER A 44 21.32 -10.20 -22.33
CA SER A 44 21.02 -9.54 -23.58
C SER A 44 19.64 -9.97 -24.11
N GLY A 45 18.71 -9.03 -24.26
CA GLY A 45 17.40 -9.29 -24.86
C GLY A 45 16.50 -8.05 -24.88
N THR A 46 16.18 -7.61 -26.08
CA THR A 46 15.22 -6.59 -26.53
C THR A 46 14.21 -6.03 -25.51
N ALA A 47 14.15 -4.70 -25.44
CA ALA A 47 13.14 -3.93 -24.74
C ALA A 47 11.73 -4.24 -25.29
N ASP A 48 10.90 -4.84 -24.46
CA ASP A 48 9.44 -4.83 -24.61
C ASP A 48 8.86 -4.31 -23.29
N GLY A 49 8.06 -3.25 -23.37
CA GLY A 49 7.45 -2.53 -22.25
C GLY A 49 6.29 -3.28 -21.61
N GLY A 50 6.39 -4.60 -21.51
CA GLY A 50 5.41 -5.47 -20.88
C GLY A 50 5.74 -5.62 -19.40
N HIS A 51 4.95 -4.99 -18.53
CA HIS A 51 4.95 -5.28 -17.10
C HIS A 51 4.70 -6.78 -16.89
N ARG A 52 5.75 -7.56 -16.66
CA ARG A 52 5.62 -8.98 -16.33
C ARG A 52 4.85 -9.06 -15.02
N PRO A 53 3.73 -9.82 -14.94
CA PRO A 53 3.02 -10.00 -13.69
C PRO A 53 4.02 -10.49 -12.65
N PHE A 54 4.25 -9.70 -11.59
CA PHE A 54 4.93 -10.24 -10.42
C PHE A 54 3.97 -11.21 -9.78
N VAL A 55 4.09 -12.46 -10.20
CA VAL A 55 3.53 -13.60 -9.49
C VAL A 55 4.75 -14.29 -8.91
N PRO A 56 5.13 -13.99 -7.65
CA PRO A 56 6.19 -14.76 -7.03
C PRO A 56 5.71 -16.21 -7.05
N LYS A 57 6.53 -17.13 -7.56
CA LYS A 57 6.23 -18.55 -7.38
C LYS A 57 6.24 -18.77 -5.87
N GLY A 58 5.07 -19.06 -5.33
CA GLY A 58 4.95 -19.48 -3.95
C GLY A 58 5.77 -20.74 -3.71
N PRO A 59 6.05 -21.09 -2.45
CA PRO A 59 6.65 -22.38 -2.12
C PRO A 59 5.84 -23.51 -2.77
N GLU A 60 6.49 -24.63 -3.04
CA GLU A 60 5.82 -25.81 -3.55
C GLU A 60 4.65 -26.22 -2.63
N GLY A 61 3.49 -26.53 -3.20
CA GLY A 61 2.27 -26.86 -2.47
C GLY A 61 1.34 -25.68 -2.13
N TYR A 62 1.71 -24.44 -2.49
CA TYR A 62 0.84 -23.26 -2.35
C TYR A 62 0.15 -22.89 -3.66
N VAL A 63 -1.04 -22.29 -3.55
CA VAL A 63 -1.82 -21.79 -4.68
C VAL A 63 -1.21 -20.51 -5.22
N ASN A 64 -0.84 -20.52 -6.49
CA ASN A 64 -0.31 -19.37 -7.22
C ASN A 64 -1.45 -18.65 -7.97
N PRO A 65 -1.35 -17.33 -8.17
CA PRO A 65 -2.28 -16.54 -8.99
C PRO A 65 -2.54 -17.06 -10.41
N SER A 66 -1.62 -17.84 -10.98
CA SER A 66 -1.75 -18.42 -12.32
C SER A 66 -2.33 -19.84 -12.31
N ASP A 67 -2.60 -20.42 -11.14
CA ASP A 67 -3.07 -21.79 -11.03
C ASP A 67 -4.53 -21.94 -11.49
N PRO A 68 -4.92 -23.13 -12.01
CA PRO A 68 -6.23 -23.34 -12.62
C PRO A 68 -7.41 -23.00 -11.71
N GLU A 69 -7.30 -23.25 -10.41
CA GLU A 69 -8.32 -22.95 -9.40
C GLU A 69 -8.53 -21.44 -9.22
N VAL A 70 -7.48 -20.63 -9.25
CA VAL A 70 -7.58 -19.17 -9.19
C VAL A 70 -8.22 -18.65 -10.46
N LEU A 71 -7.75 -19.12 -11.62
CA LEU A 71 -8.33 -18.74 -12.91
C LEU A 71 -9.82 -19.15 -12.99
N ALA A 72 -10.19 -20.30 -12.44
CA ALA A 72 -11.58 -20.74 -12.37
C ALA A 72 -12.42 -19.88 -11.43
N ALA A 73 -11.88 -19.47 -10.27
CA ALA A 73 -12.53 -18.54 -9.35
C ALA A 73 -12.75 -17.17 -10.02
N GLU A 74 -11.74 -16.63 -10.69
CA GLU A 74 -11.86 -15.34 -11.38
C GLU A 74 -12.87 -15.39 -12.54
N ARG A 75 -12.93 -16.49 -13.30
CA ARG A 75 -14.00 -16.68 -14.31
C ARG A 75 -15.41 -16.64 -13.70
N LYS A 76 -15.59 -17.18 -12.49
CA LYS A 76 -16.89 -17.15 -11.78
C LYS A 76 -17.27 -15.75 -11.30
N ARG A 77 -16.31 -14.85 -11.07
CA ARG A 77 -16.59 -13.46 -10.67
C ARG A 77 -17.19 -12.62 -11.81
N GLY A 78 -17.05 -13.07 -13.06
CA GLY A 78 -17.69 -12.48 -14.23
C GLY A 78 -16.77 -11.59 -15.07
N THR A 79 -17.30 -11.15 -16.21
CA THR A 79 -16.62 -10.31 -17.21
C THR A 79 -17.41 -9.03 -17.47
N GLY A 80 -17.90 -8.40 -16.40
CA GLY A 80 -18.71 -7.19 -16.51
C GLY A 80 -17.97 -5.99 -17.12
N PRO A 81 -18.62 -4.82 -17.19
CA PRO A 81 -18.03 -3.62 -17.76
C PRO A 81 -16.71 -3.25 -17.09
N VAL A 82 -15.70 -2.87 -17.88
CA VAL A 82 -14.42 -2.39 -17.34
C VAL A 82 -14.56 -0.91 -16.99
N ARG A 83 -14.19 -0.55 -15.76
CA ARG A 83 -14.16 0.83 -15.28
C ARG A 83 -12.71 1.24 -15.03
N THR A 84 -12.21 2.16 -15.87
CA THR A 84 -10.82 2.59 -15.83
C THR A 84 -10.64 3.81 -14.95
N PHE A 85 -9.64 3.77 -14.06
CA PHE A 85 -9.28 4.87 -13.17
C PHE A 85 -7.76 5.09 -13.16
N ARG A 86 -7.36 6.29 -12.76
CA ARG A 86 -5.96 6.60 -12.49
C ARG A 86 -5.81 7.37 -11.18
N LEU A 87 -4.92 6.88 -10.32
CA LEU A 87 -4.46 7.57 -9.13
C LEU A 87 -2.98 7.92 -9.30
N THR A 88 -2.57 9.07 -8.79
CA THR A 88 -1.15 9.46 -8.74
C THR A 88 -0.76 9.69 -7.30
N ALA A 89 0.12 8.87 -6.72
CA ALA A 89 0.68 9.15 -5.41
C ALA A 89 1.70 10.27 -5.54
N ALA A 90 1.48 11.41 -4.89
CA ALA A 90 2.35 12.58 -4.98
C ALA A 90 2.38 13.37 -3.67
N GLU A 91 3.43 14.16 -3.48
CA GLU A 91 3.48 15.16 -2.41
C GLU A 91 2.70 16.40 -2.83
N THR A 92 1.88 16.94 -1.92
CA THR A 92 1.10 18.16 -2.13
C THR A 92 0.97 18.95 -0.83
N THR A 93 0.55 20.20 -0.93
CA THR A 93 0.11 20.99 0.23
C THR A 93 -1.40 20.89 0.33
N CYS A 94 -1.91 20.45 1.47
CA CYS A 94 -3.35 20.41 1.75
C CYS A 94 -3.69 21.36 2.89
N ASP A 95 -4.87 21.98 2.80
CA ASP A 95 -5.52 22.66 3.92
C ASP A 95 -6.56 21.74 4.55
N VAL A 96 -6.45 21.50 5.86
CA VAL A 96 -7.45 20.77 6.63
C VAL A 96 -7.88 21.65 7.80
N GLY A 97 -9.10 22.19 7.70
CA GLY A 97 -9.67 23.04 8.74
C GLY A 97 -8.91 24.35 8.97
N GLY A 98 -8.38 24.97 7.92
CA GLY A 98 -7.60 26.21 7.99
C GLY A 98 -6.14 26.03 8.38
N ARG A 99 -5.66 24.77 8.45
CA ARG A 99 -4.26 24.45 8.70
C ARG A 99 -3.66 23.82 7.45
N SER A 100 -2.73 24.52 6.84
CA SER A 100 -1.98 24.04 5.68
C SER A 100 -0.72 23.27 6.10
N PHE A 101 -0.52 22.09 5.51
CA PHE A 101 0.69 21.28 5.70
C PHE A 101 1.03 20.49 4.44
N ARG A 102 2.30 20.14 4.29
CA ARG A 102 2.78 19.32 3.17
C ARG A 102 2.63 17.84 3.51
N THR A 103 1.95 17.10 2.66
CA THR A 103 1.57 15.71 2.89
C THR A 103 1.50 14.93 1.58
N TRP A 104 1.15 13.64 1.63
CA TRP A 104 1.01 12.81 0.43
C TRP A 104 -0.47 12.57 0.12
N THR A 105 -0.81 12.56 -1.16
CA THR A 105 -2.19 12.37 -1.62
C THR A 105 -2.25 11.46 -2.83
N TYR A 106 -3.43 10.88 -3.04
CA TYR A 106 -3.82 10.43 -4.37
C TYR A 106 -4.36 11.62 -5.17
N SER A 107 -3.61 11.99 -6.20
CA SER A 107 -3.77 13.20 -7.00
C SER A 107 -3.46 14.46 -6.20
N ASP A 108 -4.46 15.30 -5.91
CA ASP A 108 -4.29 16.68 -5.45
C ASP A 108 -5.08 17.01 -4.18
N ARG A 109 -5.64 16.01 -3.49
CA ARG A 109 -6.56 16.21 -2.36
C ARG A 109 -6.49 15.12 -1.30
N LEU A 110 -6.91 15.49 -0.08
CA LEU A 110 -7.01 14.62 1.08
C LEU A 110 -8.44 14.70 1.68
N PRO A 111 -9.19 13.60 1.79
CA PRO A 111 -8.92 12.28 1.20
C PRO A 111 -8.83 12.35 -0.33
N GLY A 112 -8.21 11.34 -0.92
CA GLY A 112 -8.24 11.12 -2.36
C GLY A 112 -9.68 11.06 -2.87
N ARG A 113 -9.87 11.39 -4.15
CA ARG A 113 -11.18 11.36 -4.80
C ARG A 113 -11.73 9.92 -4.77
N GLU A 114 -13.02 9.78 -4.45
CA GLU A 114 -13.64 8.45 -4.39
C GLU A 114 -13.58 7.74 -5.75
N ILE A 115 -13.38 6.44 -5.68
CA ILE A 115 -13.54 5.53 -6.82
C ILE A 115 -14.89 4.86 -6.64
N ARG A 116 -15.81 5.07 -7.58
CA ARG A 116 -17.17 4.52 -7.52
C ARG A 116 -17.45 3.65 -8.72
N VAL A 117 -17.90 2.43 -8.45
CA VAL A 117 -18.21 1.39 -9.45
C VAL A 117 -19.48 0.67 -9.02
N THR A 118 -20.02 -0.18 -9.89
CA THR A 118 -21.20 -1.00 -9.57
C THR A 118 -20.79 -2.46 -9.37
N GLN A 119 -21.49 -3.18 -8.50
CA GLN A 119 -21.30 -4.62 -8.33
C GLN A 119 -21.32 -5.34 -9.70
N GLY A 120 -20.31 -6.16 -9.96
CA GLY A 120 -20.13 -6.91 -11.21
C GLY A 120 -19.21 -6.24 -12.23
N ASP A 121 -18.84 -4.96 -12.04
CA ASP A 121 -17.82 -4.31 -12.86
C ASP A 121 -16.43 -4.95 -12.68
N ILE A 122 -15.54 -4.71 -13.65
CA ILE A 122 -14.11 -4.94 -13.52
C ILE A 122 -13.44 -3.59 -13.22
N LEU A 123 -12.88 -3.45 -12.02
CA LEU A 123 -12.03 -2.31 -11.69
C LEU A 123 -10.73 -2.43 -12.49
N ASP A 124 -10.33 -1.35 -13.15
CA ASP A 124 -9.07 -1.24 -13.85
C ASP A 124 -8.37 0.06 -13.47
N LEU A 125 -7.58 0.01 -12.39
CA LEU A 125 -7.01 1.18 -11.75
C LEU A 125 -5.50 1.20 -11.91
N THR A 126 -4.97 2.25 -12.53
CA THR A 126 -3.53 2.50 -12.59
C THR A 126 -3.09 3.42 -11.45
N LEU A 127 -2.14 2.98 -10.63
CA LEU A 127 -1.45 3.83 -9.66
C LEU A 127 -0.09 4.24 -10.21
N ALA A 128 0.10 5.54 -10.43
CA ALA A 128 1.40 6.12 -10.77
C ALA A 128 2.09 6.65 -9.52
N ASN A 129 3.35 6.26 -9.30
CA ASN A 129 4.13 6.71 -8.16
C ASN A 129 5.01 7.93 -8.51
N ARG A 130 4.69 9.10 -7.95
CA ARG A 130 5.52 10.32 -8.03
C ARG A 130 6.13 10.72 -6.70
N LEU A 131 6.13 9.80 -5.72
CA LEU A 131 6.80 9.99 -4.44
C LEU A 131 8.31 9.69 -4.57
N PRO A 132 9.13 10.18 -3.64
CA PRO A 132 10.56 9.85 -3.60
C PRO A 132 10.85 8.42 -3.08
N VAL A 133 9.83 7.65 -2.70
CA VAL A 133 9.94 6.28 -2.17
C VAL A 133 8.95 5.35 -2.85
N ALA A 134 9.14 4.04 -2.69
CA ALA A 134 8.21 3.04 -3.20
C ALA A 134 6.82 3.15 -2.54
N THR A 135 5.77 2.75 -3.26
CA THR A 135 4.38 2.73 -2.76
C THR A 135 3.62 1.51 -3.30
N THR A 136 2.48 1.19 -2.72
CA THR A 136 1.52 0.21 -3.25
C THR A 136 0.10 0.73 -3.06
N LEU A 137 -0.92 -0.03 -3.49
CA LEU A 137 -2.32 0.25 -3.23
C LEU A 137 -3.04 -1.03 -2.84
N HIS A 138 -3.54 -1.07 -1.61
CA HIS A 138 -4.36 -2.15 -1.08
C HIS A 138 -5.83 -1.76 -1.11
N SER A 139 -6.68 -2.71 -1.51
CA SER A 139 -8.15 -2.55 -1.55
C SER A 139 -8.77 -3.20 -0.32
N HIS A 140 -8.78 -2.46 0.79
CA HIS A 140 -9.21 -2.94 2.10
C HIS A 140 -10.64 -3.49 2.07
N GLY A 141 -10.78 -4.76 2.46
CA GLY A 141 -12.07 -5.46 2.56
C GLY A 141 -12.57 -6.04 1.24
N VAL A 142 -11.89 -5.82 0.12
CA VAL A 142 -12.29 -6.36 -1.18
C VAL A 142 -11.79 -7.80 -1.34
N ARG A 143 -12.70 -8.70 -1.76
CA ARG A 143 -12.33 -10.08 -2.10
C ARG A 143 -11.82 -10.12 -3.53
N LEU A 144 -10.52 -10.28 -3.73
CA LEU A 144 -9.86 -10.28 -5.04
C LEU A 144 -8.80 -11.38 -5.16
N ARG A 145 -8.20 -11.52 -6.34
CA ARG A 145 -7.03 -12.37 -6.59
C ARG A 145 -5.79 -11.83 -5.89
N CYS A 146 -4.99 -12.72 -5.31
CA CYS A 146 -3.86 -12.36 -4.43
C CYS A 146 -2.88 -11.34 -5.04
N ASP A 147 -2.49 -11.51 -6.31
CA ASP A 147 -1.57 -10.62 -7.04
C ASP A 147 -2.13 -9.23 -7.42
N MET A 148 -3.36 -8.91 -6.99
CA MET A 148 -3.95 -7.58 -7.09
C MET A 148 -4.20 -6.93 -5.72
N ASP A 149 -3.66 -7.52 -4.65
CA ASP A 149 -3.94 -7.11 -3.27
C ASP A 149 -3.07 -5.96 -2.77
N GLY A 150 -1.89 -5.71 -3.37
CA GLY A 150 -1.10 -4.53 -3.03
C GLY A 150 -0.25 -4.61 -1.76
N VAL A 151 0.04 -5.81 -1.25
CA VAL A 151 0.86 -6.01 -0.05
C VAL A 151 2.33 -6.19 -0.46
N PRO A 152 3.22 -5.22 -0.14
CA PRO A 152 4.60 -5.25 -0.58
C PRO A 152 5.36 -6.44 0.03
N GLY A 153 6.15 -7.12 -0.79
CA GLY A 153 6.95 -8.29 -0.38
C GLY A 153 6.14 -9.59 -0.24
N LEU A 154 4.81 -9.54 -0.34
CA LEU A 154 3.94 -10.71 -0.33
C LEU A 154 3.25 -10.91 -1.68
N THR A 155 2.44 -9.93 -2.10
CA THR A 155 1.63 -10.04 -3.31
C THR A 155 2.18 -9.26 -4.49
N GLN A 156 2.99 -8.24 -4.22
CA GLN A 156 3.74 -7.50 -5.23
C GLN A 156 5.02 -6.86 -4.68
N PRO A 157 5.99 -6.44 -5.50
CA PRO A 157 7.00 -5.48 -5.10
C PRO A 157 6.37 -4.09 -4.92
N GLY A 158 7.02 -3.25 -4.11
CA GLY A 158 6.71 -1.82 -4.07
C GLY A 158 6.92 -1.19 -5.44
N ILE A 159 5.98 -0.34 -5.87
CA ILE A 159 6.03 0.43 -7.11
C ILE A 159 7.08 1.52 -6.92
N LYS A 160 8.19 1.48 -7.65
CA LYS A 160 9.30 2.43 -7.43
C LYS A 160 8.92 3.85 -7.85
N PRO A 161 9.66 4.88 -7.37
CA PRO A 161 9.52 6.24 -7.88
C PRO A 161 9.57 6.30 -9.40
N GLY A 162 8.58 6.95 -10.02
CA GLY A 162 8.45 7.08 -11.48
C GLY A 162 7.79 5.89 -12.18
N GLU A 163 7.54 4.78 -11.49
CA GLU A 163 6.85 3.60 -12.04
C GLU A 163 5.34 3.67 -11.79
N GLU A 164 4.60 2.80 -12.49
CA GLU A 164 3.18 2.60 -12.29
C GLU A 164 2.81 1.11 -12.27
N PHE A 165 1.69 0.80 -11.62
CA PHE A 165 1.12 -0.55 -11.55
C PHE A 165 -0.37 -0.49 -11.83
N ARG A 166 -0.87 -1.51 -12.53
CA ARG A 166 -2.27 -1.63 -12.94
C ARG A 166 -2.96 -2.71 -12.12
N TYR A 167 -3.85 -2.31 -11.22
CA TYR A 167 -4.72 -3.18 -10.44
C TYR A 167 -5.97 -3.49 -11.26
N ARG A 168 -6.18 -4.77 -11.58
CA ARG A 168 -7.32 -5.19 -12.40
C ARG A 168 -8.02 -6.42 -11.83
N PHE A 169 -9.23 -6.24 -11.31
CA PHE A 169 -10.01 -7.31 -10.67
C PHE A 169 -11.52 -7.04 -10.72
N ALA A 170 -12.33 -8.09 -10.55
CA ALA A 170 -13.78 -7.99 -10.49
C ALA A 170 -14.27 -7.53 -9.11
N VAL A 171 -15.22 -6.60 -9.07
CA VAL A 171 -15.87 -6.14 -7.83
C VAL A 171 -17.18 -6.90 -7.60
N SER A 172 -17.10 -8.03 -6.93
CA SER A 172 -18.23 -8.98 -6.83
C SER A 172 -19.27 -8.65 -5.75
N TYR A 173 -18.96 -7.75 -4.82
CA TYR A 173 -19.81 -7.46 -3.65
C TYR A 173 -20.00 -5.94 -3.49
N PRO A 174 -21.24 -5.47 -3.25
CA PRO A 174 -21.49 -4.07 -2.98
C PRO A 174 -21.03 -3.69 -1.57
N GLY A 175 -20.78 -2.41 -1.36
CA GLY A 175 -20.39 -1.86 -0.07
C GLY A 175 -19.43 -0.69 -0.15
N THR A 176 -19.06 -0.21 1.03
CA THR A 176 -18.07 0.86 1.22
C THR A 176 -16.75 0.27 1.67
N TYR A 177 -15.72 0.45 0.84
CA TYR A 177 -14.36 -0.05 1.03
C TYR A 177 -13.36 1.12 1.08
N LEU A 178 -12.09 0.81 1.31
CA LEU A 178 -11.01 1.79 1.37
C LEU A 178 -9.86 1.36 0.46
N LEU A 179 -9.35 2.28 -0.34
CA LEU A 179 -8.06 2.15 -1.01
C LEU A 179 -7.01 2.85 -0.16
N HIS A 180 -5.89 2.21 0.17
CA HIS A 180 -4.80 2.87 0.87
C HIS A 180 -3.43 2.27 0.52
N SER A 181 -2.36 3.02 0.75
CA SER A 181 -1.01 2.45 0.60
C SER A 181 -0.76 1.36 1.64
N HIS A 182 -0.02 0.32 1.29
CA HIS A 182 0.37 -0.73 2.25
C HIS A 182 1.86 -0.65 2.62
N GLU A 183 2.49 0.50 2.36
CA GLU A 183 3.88 0.78 2.68
C GLU A 183 3.98 1.67 3.92
N GLY A 184 4.60 1.16 4.99
CA GLY A 184 4.91 1.91 6.21
C GLY A 184 3.79 2.83 6.72
N MET A 185 4.13 4.08 7.02
CA MET A 185 3.19 5.11 7.52
C MET A 185 2.58 5.96 6.39
N GLN A 186 2.59 5.47 5.14
CA GLN A 186 2.04 6.22 4.02
C GLN A 186 0.53 6.50 4.11
N PRO A 187 -0.32 5.59 4.64
CA PRO A 187 -1.72 5.89 4.93
C PRO A 187 -1.87 7.10 5.87
N ASP A 188 -1.07 7.17 6.93
CA ASP A 188 -1.12 8.28 7.90
C ASP A 188 -0.70 9.61 7.29
N ARG A 189 0.08 9.58 6.20
CA ARG A 189 0.43 10.76 5.40
C ARG A 189 -0.66 11.18 4.41
N GLY A 190 -1.73 10.40 4.25
CA GLY A 190 -2.87 10.76 3.42
C GLY A 190 -3.05 9.94 2.14
N LEU A 191 -2.29 8.85 1.96
CA LEU A 191 -2.48 7.93 0.83
C LEU A 191 -3.66 6.98 1.07
N TYR A 192 -4.87 7.54 1.07
CA TYR A 192 -6.12 6.80 1.12
C TYR A 192 -7.25 7.49 0.33
N ALA A 193 -8.17 6.68 -0.20
CA ALA A 193 -9.36 7.12 -0.92
C ALA A 193 -10.52 6.14 -0.71
N PRO A 194 -11.79 6.60 -0.67
CA PRO A 194 -12.93 5.70 -0.63
C PRO A 194 -13.04 4.86 -1.92
N LEU A 195 -13.40 3.60 -1.78
CA LEU A 195 -13.91 2.76 -2.87
C LEU A 195 -15.36 2.41 -2.58
N ILE A 196 -16.27 2.89 -3.42
CA ILE A 196 -17.71 2.65 -3.31
C ILE A 196 -18.12 1.67 -4.40
N VAL A 197 -18.78 0.58 -4.00
CA VAL A 197 -19.37 -0.40 -4.91
C VAL A 197 -20.89 -0.35 -4.71
N ASP A 198 -21.59 0.27 -5.66
CA ASP A 198 -23.04 0.37 -5.65
C ASP A 198 -23.70 -0.99 -5.87
N ASP A 199 -24.76 -1.29 -5.11
CA ASP A 199 -25.66 -2.39 -5.42
C ASP A 199 -26.69 -1.91 -6.45
N PRO A 200 -26.76 -2.46 -7.67
CA PRO A 200 -27.78 -2.06 -8.65
C PRO A 200 -29.21 -2.41 -8.22
N LYS A 201 -29.39 -3.13 -7.10
CA LYS A 201 -30.67 -3.50 -6.51
C LYS A 201 -31.03 -2.65 -5.29
N GLU A 202 -30.12 -1.81 -4.79
CA GLU A 202 -30.48 -0.85 -3.74
C GLU A 202 -31.39 0.25 -4.34
N PRO A 203 -32.50 0.58 -3.65
CA PRO A 203 -33.53 1.51 -4.15
C PRO A 203 -33.10 2.98 -4.18
#